data_AF-A0A7C9P9P7-F1
#
_entry.id   AF-A0A7C9P9P7-F1
#
_cell.length_a   1.000
_cell.length_b   1.000
_cell.length_c   1.000
_cell.angle_alpha   90.00
_cell.angle_beta   90.00
_cell.angle_gamma   90.00
#
_symmetry.space_group_name_H-M   'P 1'
#
loop_
_entity.id
_entity.type
_entity.pdbx_description
1 polymer ?
#
loop_
_entity_poly.entity_id
_entity_poly.type
_entity_poly.pdbx_seq_one_letter_code
_entity_poly.pdbx_strand_id
1 'polypeptide(L)'
;MGLESPAIVTACLGNIVGQPECDAIVNSANTSLRSGSGVCGAIHKAAGPELARYAVQFAPLGLAQAVATPGFNLPNRIVIHCRGPNFHFDSNPASNLGLCLKNVLELSEQEDVRRIGHGRARNPAPGICAKRGCTIRVDRCY
;
A
#
# COMPACT_ATOMS: atom_id res chain seq x y z
N MET A 1 6.16 -18.33 -26.25
CA MET A 1 6.83 -17.11 -25.75
C MET A 1 5.73 -16.06 -25.67
N GLY A 2 5.06 -15.98 -24.52
CA GLY A 2 3.91 -15.07 -24.34
C GLY A 2 4.41 -13.64 -24.32
N LEU A 3 3.74 -12.75 -25.05
CA LEU A 3 3.97 -11.31 -24.98
C LEU A 3 3.57 -10.88 -23.56
N GLU A 4 4.55 -10.55 -22.71
CA GLU A 4 4.24 -9.90 -21.44
C GLU A 4 3.64 -8.53 -21.75
N SER A 5 2.34 -8.38 -21.49
CA SER A 5 1.67 -7.10 -21.60
C SER A 5 2.34 -6.09 -20.66
N PRO A 6 2.65 -4.87 -21.13
CA PRO A 6 3.29 -3.87 -20.29
C PRO A 6 2.39 -3.51 -19.11
N ALA A 7 2.98 -3.33 -17.93
CA ALA A 7 2.27 -2.77 -16.78
C ALA A 7 1.85 -1.33 -17.09
N ILE A 8 0.58 -1.00 -16.87
CA ILE A 8 0.04 0.35 -17.09
C ILE A 8 0.07 1.09 -15.75
N VAL A 9 0.75 2.23 -15.72
CA VAL A 9 0.81 3.08 -14.52
C VAL A 9 0.00 4.35 -14.77
N THR A 10 -1.06 4.55 -13.98
CA THR A 10 -1.87 5.77 -14.02
C THR A 10 -1.68 6.55 -12.73
N ALA A 11 -1.36 7.84 -12.84
CA ALA A 11 -1.34 8.76 -11.73
C ALA A 11 -2.65 9.58 -11.72
N CYS A 12 -3.41 9.51 -10.63
CA CYS A 12 -4.59 10.36 -10.46
C CYS A 12 -4.60 11.03 -9.10
N LEU A 13 -5.31 12.14 -9.00
CA LEU A 13 -5.56 12.79 -7.72
C LEU A 13 -6.82 12.18 -7.09
N GLY A 14 -6.73 11.65 -5.87
CA GLY A 14 -7.88 10.98 -5.28
C GLY A 14 -7.78 10.67 -3.78
N ASN A 15 -8.78 9.92 -3.33
CA ASN A 15 -8.86 9.38 -1.97
C ASN A 15 -8.71 7.86 -2.01
N ILE A 16 -7.63 7.36 -1.42
CA ILE A 16 -7.23 5.95 -1.51
C ILE A 16 -8.28 4.97 -0.93
N VAL A 17 -9.11 5.41 0.02
CA VAL A 17 -10.15 4.53 0.61
C VAL A 17 -11.41 4.41 -0.24
N GLY A 18 -11.48 5.12 -1.36
CA GLY A 18 -12.63 5.11 -2.29
C GLY A 18 -12.19 4.77 -3.70
N GLN A 19 -11.45 3.67 -3.89
CA GLN A 19 -10.96 3.20 -5.19
C GLN A 19 -11.58 1.83 -5.54
N PRO A 20 -12.90 1.75 -5.83
CA PRO A 20 -13.60 0.47 -6.08
C PRO A 20 -13.13 -0.27 -7.33
N GLU A 21 -12.44 0.41 -8.23
CA GLU A 21 -11.83 -0.18 -9.42
C GLU A 21 -10.55 -0.98 -9.12
N CYS A 22 -9.96 -0.82 -7.94
CA CYS A 22 -8.78 -1.57 -7.52
C CYS A 22 -9.18 -2.83 -6.74
N ASP A 23 -8.54 -3.96 -7.00
CA ASP A 23 -8.74 -5.17 -6.20
C ASP A 23 -8.10 -5.02 -4.81
N ALA A 24 -6.98 -4.30 -4.75
CA ALA A 24 -6.21 -4.04 -3.54
C ALA A 24 -5.79 -2.58 -3.41
N ILE A 25 -5.59 -2.12 -2.17
CA ILE A 25 -4.88 -0.87 -1.88
C ILE A 25 -3.67 -1.10 -0.96
N VAL A 26 -2.63 -0.29 -1.13
CA VAL A 26 -1.42 -0.34 -0.31
C VAL A 26 -1.52 0.62 0.87
N ASN A 27 -1.35 0.08 2.08
CA ASN A 27 -1.19 0.85 3.30
C ASN A 27 0.31 1.04 3.63
N SER A 28 0.73 2.29 3.80
CA SER A 28 2.03 2.63 4.40
C SER A 28 1.99 2.36 5.91
N ALA A 29 2.31 1.13 6.28
CA ALA A 29 2.15 0.62 7.64
C ALA A 29 3.30 1.01 8.58
N ASN A 30 3.00 1.01 9.88
CA ASN A 30 4.00 1.03 10.94
C ASN A 30 4.30 -0.41 11.41
N THR A 31 5.35 -0.57 12.23
CA THR A 31 5.79 -1.88 12.73
C THR A 31 4.73 -2.63 13.53
N SER A 32 3.75 -1.94 14.12
CA SER A 32 2.74 -2.54 15.00
C SER A 32 1.42 -2.85 14.29
N LEU A 33 1.31 -2.55 12.98
CA LEU A 33 0.10 -2.75 12.17
C LEU A 33 -1.17 -2.15 12.79
N ARG A 34 -0.99 -1.03 13.50
CA ARG A 34 -2.09 -0.28 14.14
C ARG A 34 -2.37 1.01 13.38
N SER A 35 -3.57 1.54 13.59
CA SER A 35 -3.97 2.84 13.07
C SER A 35 -2.93 3.91 13.43
N GLY A 36 -2.51 4.66 12.41
CA GLY A 36 -1.59 5.80 12.55
C GLY A 36 -2.24 7.09 12.08
N SER A 37 -1.43 8.01 11.59
CA SER A 37 -1.91 9.25 10.95
C SER A 37 -1.90 9.14 9.42
N GLY A 38 -2.39 10.18 8.73
CA GLY A 38 -2.32 10.26 7.27
C GLY A 38 -3.10 9.14 6.55
N VAL A 39 -2.49 8.55 5.52
CA VAL A 39 -3.09 7.47 4.71
C VAL A 39 -3.41 6.24 5.56
N CYS A 40 -2.49 5.82 6.44
CA CYS A 40 -2.72 4.68 7.33
C CYS A 40 -3.94 4.90 8.22
N GLY A 41 -4.04 6.07 8.86
CA GLY A 41 -5.22 6.42 9.66
C GLY A 41 -6.51 6.46 8.85
N ALA A 42 -6.47 6.98 7.61
CA ALA A 42 -7.62 7.00 6.72
C ALA A 42 -8.09 5.58 6.36
N ILE A 43 -7.16 4.69 6.00
CA ILE A 43 -7.44 3.28 5.67
C ILE A 43 -8.05 2.57 6.88
N HIS A 44 -7.44 2.66 8.07
CA HIS A 44 -8.00 2.04 9.27
C HIS A 44 -9.37 2.60 9.66
N LYS A 45 -9.58 3.92 9.51
CA LYS A 45 -10.89 4.53 9.78
C LYS A 45 -11.96 4.02 8.82
N ALA A 46 -11.64 3.90 7.53
CA ALA A 46 -12.59 3.45 6.51
C ALA A 46 -12.86 1.94 6.57
N ALA A 47 -11.82 1.12 6.77
CA ALA A 47 -11.95 -0.35 6.89
C ALA A 47 -12.66 -0.78 8.18
N GLY A 48 -12.61 0.04 9.23
CA GLY A 48 -13.19 -0.26 10.54
C GLY A 48 -12.20 -0.94 11.51
N PRO A 49 -12.62 -1.13 12.78
CA PRO A 49 -11.74 -1.62 13.84
C PRO A 49 -11.25 -3.06 13.62
N GLU A 50 -11.99 -3.88 12.85
CA GLU A 50 -11.62 -5.26 12.54
C GLU A 50 -10.29 -5.35 11.80
N LEU A 51 -9.95 -4.35 10.97
CA LEU A 51 -8.66 -4.32 10.28
C LEU A 51 -7.49 -4.34 11.28
N ALA A 52 -7.56 -3.52 12.33
CA ALA A 52 -6.50 -3.49 13.34
C ALA A 52 -6.48 -4.77 14.20
N ARG A 53 -7.65 -5.34 14.49
CA ARG A 53 -7.78 -6.59 15.26
C ARG A 53 -7.19 -7.78 14.49
N TYR A 54 -7.43 -7.83 13.18
CA TYR A 54 -6.89 -8.87 12.32
C TYR A 54 -5.41 -8.67 12.04
N ALA A 55 -4.97 -7.46 11.70
CA ALA A 55 -3.60 -7.20 11.28
C ALA A 55 -2.56 -7.38 12.40
N VAL A 56 -2.95 -7.25 13.67
CA VAL A 56 -2.02 -7.36 14.81
C VAL A 56 -1.33 -8.72 14.90
N GLN A 57 -1.92 -9.78 14.35
CA GLN A 57 -1.32 -11.12 14.36
C GLN A 57 -0.05 -11.22 13.51
N PHE A 58 0.14 -10.29 12.57
CA PHE A 58 1.34 -10.21 11.72
C PHE A 58 2.39 -9.23 12.26
N ALA A 59 2.14 -8.60 13.41
CA ALA A 59 3.10 -7.71 14.04
C ALA A 59 4.16 -8.51 14.83
N PRO A 60 5.44 -8.06 14.87
CA PRO A 60 5.94 -6.83 14.26
C PRO A 60 6.25 -6.96 12.76
N LEU A 61 5.86 -5.95 11.97
CA LEU A 61 6.21 -5.87 10.56
C LEU A 61 7.63 -5.28 10.38
N GLY A 62 8.52 -6.07 9.80
CA GLY A 62 9.91 -5.70 9.50
C GLY A 62 10.03 -4.66 8.39
N LEU A 63 11.19 -4.01 8.30
CA LEU A 63 11.47 -3.05 7.23
C LEU A 63 11.37 -3.74 5.86
N ALA A 64 10.70 -3.06 4.91
CA ALA A 64 10.37 -3.55 3.57
C ALA A 64 9.49 -4.80 3.50
N GLN A 65 9.01 -5.34 4.63
CA GLN A 65 8.05 -6.45 4.62
C GLN A 65 6.65 -5.98 4.25
N ALA A 66 5.90 -6.88 3.62
CA ALA A 66 4.50 -6.69 3.25
C ALA A 66 3.64 -7.88 3.72
N VAL A 67 2.40 -7.60 4.15
CA VAL A 67 1.39 -8.62 4.50
C VAL A 67 0.02 -8.20 3.99
N ALA A 68 -0.85 -9.17 3.70
CA ALA A 68 -2.19 -8.92 3.17
C ALA A 68 -3.25 -9.18 4.25
N THR A 69 -4.32 -8.39 4.23
CA THR A 69 -5.51 -8.60 5.04
C THR A 69 -6.76 -8.42 4.18
N PRO A 70 -7.93 -8.92 4.60
CA PRO A 70 -9.21 -8.52 4.00
C PRO A 70 -9.39 -6.99 4.04
N GLY A 71 -10.16 -6.45 3.09
CA GLY A 71 -10.48 -5.02 3.02
C GLY A 71 -11.51 -4.54 4.05
N PHE A 72 -12.24 -5.47 4.68
CA PHE A 72 -13.34 -5.18 5.61
C PHE A 72 -14.38 -4.24 4.99
N ASN A 73 -14.57 -3.04 5.54
CA ASN A 73 -15.55 -2.08 5.04
C ASN A 73 -15.06 -1.28 3.81
N LEU A 74 -13.83 -1.50 3.34
CA LEU A 74 -13.34 -0.89 2.11
C LEU A 74 -14.01 -1.53 0.89
N PRO A 75 -14.10 -0.81 -0.24
CA PRO A 75 -14.61 -1.39 -1.49
C PRO A 75 -13.62 -2.40 -2.12
N ASN A 76 -12.38 -2.46 -1.61
CA ASN A 76 -11.32 -3.32 -2.11
C ASN A 76 -11.36 -4.69 -1.43
N ARG A 77 -10.98 -5.75 -2.15
CA ARG A 77 -10.96 -7.11 -1.60
C ARG A 77 -9.93 -7.25 -0.48
N ILE A 78 -8.74 -6.69 -0.68
CA ILE A 78 -7.64 -6.77 0.29
C ILE A 78 -6.96 -5.41 0.52
N VAL A 79 -6.26 -5.32 1.66
CA VAL A 79 -5.27 -4.27 1.95
C VAL A 79 -3.90 -4.91 2.05
N ILE A 80 -2.93 -4.39 1.29
CA ILE A 80 -1.53 -4.79 1.42
C ILE A 80 -0.83 -3.79 2.34
N HIS A 81 -0.38 -4.24 3.50
CA HIS A 81 0.35 -3.44 4.47
C HIS A 81 1.84 -3.58 4.24
N CYS A 82 2.53 -2.51 3.86
CA CYS A 82 3.97 -2.51 3.65
C CYS A 82 4.65 -1.47 4.55
N ARG A 83 5.73 -1.87 5.22
CA ARG A 83 6.53 -0.94 6.03
C ARG A 83 7.65 -0.35 5.17
N GLY A 84 7.48 0.91 4.76
CA GLY A 84 8.49 1.68 4.04
C GLY A 84 9.66 2.13 4.92
N PRO A 85 10.81 2.48 4.32
CA PRO A 85 11.95 3.03 5.01
C PRO A 85 11.74 4.49 5.41
N ASN A 86 12.39 4.89 6.50
CA ASN A 86 12.61 6.28 6.84
C ASN A 86 13.88 6.80 6.16
N PHE A 87 13.71 7.73 5.21
CA PHE A 87 14.82 8.29 4.44
C PHE A 87 15.85 9.09 5.26
N HIS A 88 15.53 9.47 6.50
CA HIS A 88 16.45 10.21 7.36
C HIS A 88 17.22 9.31 8.34
N PHE A 89 16.72 8.11 8.63
CA PHE A 89 17.27 7.28 9.72
C PHE A 89 17.66 5.87 9.29
N ASP A 90 16.99 5.29 8.29
CA ASP A 90 17.29 3.92 7.85
C ASP A 90 18.48 3.91 6.91
N SER A 91 19.31 2.87 7.02
CA SER A 91 20.37 2.61 6.05
C SER A 91 19.76 2.19 4.69
N ASN A 92 20.35 2.68 3.60
CA ASN A 92 19.95 2.34 2.23
C ASN A 92 18.43 2.48 1.93
N PRO A 93 17.81 3.65 2.23
CA PRO A 93 16.36 3.80 2.13
C PRO A 93 15.84 3.66 0.69
N ALA A 94 16.64 3.99 -0.33
CA ALA A 94 16.27 3.75 -1.72
C ALA A 94 16.14 2.25 -2.05
N SER A 95 17.10 1.43 -1.62
CA SER A 95 17.07 -0.03 -1.82
C SER A 95 15.89 -0.66 -1.08
N ASN A 96 15.65 -0.23 0.16
CA ASN A 96 14.51 -0.71 0.95
C ASN A 96 13.16 -0.31 0.31
N LEU A 97 13.06 0.87 -0.30
CA LEU A 97 11.86 1.26 -1.06
C LEU A 97 11.67 0.36 -2.29
N GLY A 98 12.75 0.00 -3.00
CA GLY A 98 12.71 -0.96 -4.09
C GLY A 98 12.20 -2.34 -3.63
N LEU A 99 12.65 -2.81 -2.47
CA LEU A 99 12.16 -4.04 -1.85
C LEU A 99 10.68 -3.94 -1.44
N CYS A 100 10.22 -2.80 -0.93
CA CYS A 100 8.80 -2.59 -0.63
C CYS A 100 7.94 -2.79 -1.88
N LEU A 101 8.32 -2.14 -2.98
CA LEU A 101 7.58 -2.25 -4.24
C LEU A 101 7.58 -3.70 -4.75
N LYS A 102 8.74 -4.36 -4.72
CA LYS A 102 8.86 -5.77 -5.09
C LYS A 102 7.92 -6.65 -4.27
N ASN A 103 7.98 -6.57 -2.94
CA ASN A 103 7.19 -7.42 -2.04
C ASN A 103 5.68 -7.15 -2.16
N VAL A 104 5.28 -5.89 -2.40
CA VAL A 104 3.87 -5.54 -2.69
C VAL A 104 3.41 -6.19 -3.99
N LEU A 105 4.23 -6.15 -5.05
CA LEU A 105 3.89 -6.75 -6.34
C LEU A 105 3.84 -8.27 -6.28
N GLU A 106 4.81 -8.92 -5.62
CA GLU A 106 4.81 -10.38 -5.42
C GLU A 106 3.57 -10.83 -4.64
N LEU A 107 3.20 -10.11 -3.57
CA LEU A 107 2.00 -10.42 -2.80
C LEU A 107 0.71 -10.14 -3.60
N SER A 108 0.73 -9.15 -4.49
CA SER A 108 -0.38 -8.89 -5.41
C SER A 108 -0.58 -10.06 -6.37
N GLU A 109 0.51 -10.64 -6.89
CA GLU A 109 0.45 -11.84 -7.74
C GLU A 109 -0.09 -13.05 -6.98
N GLN A 110 0.40 -13.29 -5.76
CA GLN A 110 -0.05 -14.40 -4.91
C GLN A 110 -1.54 -14.34 -4.58
N GLU A 111 -2.07 -13.13 -4.41
CA GLU A 111 -3.47 -12.90 -4.09
C GLU A 111 -4.37 -12.80 -5.33
N ASP A 112 -3.84 -12.88 -6.56
CA ASP A 112 -4.56 -12.65 -7.82
C ASP A 112 -5.18 -11.23 -7.91
N VAL A 113 -4.36 -10.22 -7.59
CA VAL A 113 -4.68 -8.79 -7.74
C VAL A 113 -4.30 -8.33 -9.15
N ARG A 114 -5.25 -7.79 -9.89
CA ARG A 114 -5.04 -7.24 -11.24
C ARG A 114 -4.84 -5.73 -11.23
N ARG A 115 -5.50 -5.04 -10.29
CA ARG A 115 -5.41 -3.59 -10.09
C ARG A 115 -5.10 -3.24 -8.65
N ILE A 116 -4.02 -2.49 -8.46
CA ILE A 116 -3.60 -2.01 -7.14
C ILE A 116 -3.55 -0.49 -7.08
N GLY A 117 -4.11 0.08 -6.02
CA GLY A 117 -4.01 1.50 -5.70
C GLY A 117 -2.94 1.75 -4.63
N HIS A 118 -1.98 2.63 -4.91
CA HIS A 118 -1.02 3.08 -3.90
C HIS A 118 -1.17 4.58 -3.63
N GLY A 119 -1.48 4.93 -2.38
CA GLY A 119 -1.55 6.33 -1.93
C GLY A 119 -0.20 6.85 -1.45
N ARG A 120 0.12 8.12 -1.68
CA ARG A 120 1.37 8.72 -1.21
C ARG A 120 1.44 8.78 0.33
N ALA A 121 2.50 8.22 0.92
CA ALA A 121 2.83 8.39 2.33
C ALA A 121 3.30 9.83 2.63
N ARG A 122 3.03 10.33 3.85
CA ARG A 122 3.45 11.66 4.32
C ARG A 122 4.93 11.62 4.73
N ASN A 123 5.84 11.35 3.78
CA ASN A 123 7.27 11.71 3.76
C ASN A 123 8.00 10.94 2.64
N PRO A 124 8.12 11.51 1.43
CA PRO A 124 9.23 11.20 0.54
C PRO A 124 9.99 12.50 0.26
N ALA A 125 11.16 12.68 0.87
CA ALA A 125 12.03 13.85 0.70
C ALA A 125 11.37 15.23 0.97
N PRO A 126 12.14 16.31 1.17
CA PRO A 126 11.57 17.65 1.35
C PRO A 126 10.88 18.14 0.06
N GLY A 127 9.68 18.71 0.16
CA GLY A 127 9.19 19.66 -0.86
C GLY A 127 7.77 19.50 -1.46
N ILE A 128 6.91 18.56 -1.07
CA ILE A 128 5.55 18.49 -1.67
C ILE A 128 4.45 18.27 -0.61
N CYS A 129 3.58 19.28 -0.50
CA CYS A 129 2.50 19.46 0.49
C CYS A 129 1.37 18.41 0.43
N ALA A 130 0.88 18.02 1.61
CA ALA A 130 -0.10 16.97 1.86
C ALA A 130 -1.50 17.54 2.13
N LYS A 131 -2.39 17.49 1.13
CA LYS A 131 -3.86 17.50 1.35
C LYS A 131 -4.64 16.64 0.34
N ARG A 132 -3.96 16.07 -0.64
CA ARG A 132 -4.55 15.48 -1.85
C ARG A 132 -3.55 14.44 -2.39
N GLY A 133 -3.89 13.15 -2.28
CA GLY A 133 -2.97 12.06 -2.59
C GLY A 133 -2.90 11.77 -4.08
N CYS A 134 -1.71 11.49 -4.60
CA CYS A 134 -1.57 10.81 -5.88
C CYS A 134 -1.89 9.32 -5.63
N THR A 135 -2.89 8.78 -6.32
CA THR A 135 -3.12 7.34 -6.44
C THR A 135 -2.34 6.89 -7.66
N ILE A 136 -1.37 6.00 -7.45
CA ILE A 136 -0.75 5.26 -8.54
C ILE A 136 -1.57 4.00 -8.71
N ARG A 137 -2.22 3.86 -9.87
CA ARG A 137 -2.86 2.61 -10.29
C ARG A 137 -1.88 1.85 -11.14
N VAL A 138 -1.65 0.59 -10.79
CA VAL A 138 -0.94 -0.34 -11.66
C VAL A 138 -1.94 -1.37 -12.15
N ASP A 139 -2.24 -1.32 -13.45
CA ASP A 139 -3.10 -2.29 -14.12
C ASP A 139 -2.19 -3.29 -14.85
N ARG A 140 -2.30 -4.58 -14.55
CA ARG A 140 -1.82 -5.65 -15.44
C ARG A 140 -2.98 -6.22 -16.23
N CYS A 141 -2.80 -6.28 -17.55
CA CYS A 141 -3.63 -7.10 -18.43
C CYS A 141 -2.93 -8.44 -18.62
N TYR A 142 -3.58 -9.55 -18.27
CA TYR A 142 -3.17 -10.89 -18.70
C TYR A 142 -3.66 -11.15 -20.12
#